data_AF-A0AA35R9L6-F1
#
_entry.id   AF-A0AA35R9L6-F1
#
_cell.length_a   1.000
_cell.length_b   1.000
_cell.length_c   1.000
_cell.angle_alpha   90.00
_cell.angle_beta   90.00
_cell.angle_gamma   90.00
#
_symmetry.space_group_name_H-M   'P 1'
#
loop_
_entity.id
_entity.type
_entity.pdbx_description
1 polymer ?
#
loop_
_entity_poly.entity_id
_entity_poly.type
_entity_poly.pdbx_seq_one_letter_code
_entity_poly.pdbx_strand_id
1 'polypeptide(L)'
;MAASGATSSTGKPPAALDAFLAEVKAIQKRDSVLTPSQQIDRLLRQGSMYFNLNPFEVLLIDPDTPPEQVRKAYRKLSILVHPDKNESDKDRAQLAFEAVHKAYKMLDDEDQRAYVLEMVEDAKAKLDMEMEEKRKVVQRQGKDSIEEDDPEKYRQALRNTLTKLFADVEMKKKKLEERDQSER
;
A
#
# COMPACT_ATOMS: atom_id res chain seq x y z
N MET A 1 -55.06 -31.76 25.05
CA MET A 1 -54.22 -31.19 26.13
C MET A 1 -52.78 -31.11 25.63
N ALA A 2 -52.15 -29.95 25.83
CA ALA A 2 -50.72 -29.62 25.98
C ALA A 2 -49.65 -30.32 25.10
N ALA A 3 -48.50 -29.74 24.76
CA ALA A 3 -47.93 -28.40 24.62
C ALA A 3 -46.43 -28.66 24.40
N SER A 4 -45.82 -27.87 23.52
CA SER A 4 -44.43 -27.38 23.58
C SER A 4 -43.25 -28.35 23.64
N GLY A 5 -42.29 -28.11 22.75
CA GLY A 5 -40.93 -28.64 22.88
C GLY A 5 -40.04 -28.18 21.73
N ALA A 6 -39.74 -26.89 21.68
CA ALA A 6 -38.65 -26.39 20.86
C ALA A 6 -37.31 -26.90 21.41
N THR A 7 -36.45 -27.44 20.55
CA THR A 7 -35.01 -27.53 20.84
C THR A 7 -34.23 -27.12 19.60
N SER A 8 -33.70 -25.90 19.69
CA SER A 8 -32.50 -25.42 19.02
C SER A 8 -31.31 -26.39 19.18
N SER A 9 -30.55 -26.62 18.11
CA SER A 9 -29.08 -26.76 18.20
C SER A 9 -28.51 -26.45 16.81
N THR A 10 -27.83 -25.31 16.58
CA THR A 10 -26.39 -25.11 16.82
C THR A 10 -25.58 -26.36 16.54
N GLY A 11 -24.76 -26.37 15.49
CA GLY A 11 -23.94 -27.56 15.25
C GLY A 11 -23.02 -27.55 14.04
N LYS A 12 -22.18 -26.51 13.93
CA LYS A 12 -20.96 -26.45 13.09
C LYS A 12 -21.19 -26.51 11.55
N PRO A 13 -20.52 -25.67 10.74
CA PRO A 13 -20.42 -25.94 9.31
C PRO A 13 -19.92 -27.39 9.13
N PRO A 14 -20.38 -28.15 8.11
CA PRO A 14 -19.87 -29.49 7.89
C PRO A 14 -18.34 -29.43 7.89
N ALA A 15 -17.66 -30.42 8.50
CA ALA A 15 -16.20 -30.40 8.60
C ALA A 15 -15.51 -30.16 7.24
N ALA A 16 -16.20 -30.53 6.15
CA ALA A 16 -15.84 -30.23 4.77
C ALA A 16 -15.98 -28.74 4.37
N LEU A 17 -16.98 -28.01 4.86
CA LEU A 17 -17.13 -26.56 4.63
C LEU A 17 -16.16 -25.76 5.51
N ASP A 18 -15.90 -26.17 6.75
CA ASP A 18 -14.84 -25.57 7.58
C ASP A 18 -13.45 -25.83 6.98
N ALA A 19 -13.20 -27.05 6.49
CA ALA A 19 -11.98 -27.39 5.77
C ALA A 19 -11.87 -26.65 4.43
N PHE A 20 -12.97 -26.53 3.68
CA PHE A 20 -13.02 -25.75 2.43
C PHE A 20 -12.80 -24.26 2.69
N LEU A 21 -13.38 -23.68 3.75
CA LEU A 21 -13.16 -22.27 4.11
C LEU A 21 -11.74 -22.03 4.65
N ALA A 22 -11.15 -23.00 5.34
CA ALA A 22 -9.75 -22.97 5.77
C ALA A 22 -8.79 -23.14 4.59
N GLU A 23 -9.12 -24.00 3.61
CA GLU A 23 -8.39 -24.20 2.37
C GLU A 23 -8.51 -22.99 1.45
N VAL A 24 -9.69 -22.40 1.31
CA VAL A 24 -9.94 -21.15 0.58
C VAL A 24 -9.23 -19.99 1.26
N LYS A 25 -9.22 -19.89 2.60
CA LYS A 25 -8.40 -18.89 3.31
C LYS A 25 -6.91 -19.15 3.18
N ALA A 26 -6.47 -20.41 3.14
CA ALA A 26 -5.08 -20.78 2.94
C ALA A 26 -4.63 -20.51 1.49
N ILE A 27 -5.51 -20.71 0.50
CA ILE A 27 -5.33 -20.36 -0.91
C ILE A 27 -5.36 -18.84 -1.06
N GLN A 28 -6.29 -18.12 -0.46
CA GLN A 28 -6.32 -16.64 -0.43
C GLN A 28 -5.11 -16.03 0.29
N LYS A 29 -4.50 -16.74 1.25
CA LYS A 29 -3.23 -16.38 1.92
C LYS A 29 -1.99 -16.81 1.12
N ARG A 30 -2.11 -17.84 0.26
CA ARG A 30 -1.11 -18.21 -0.76
C ARG A 30 -1.15 -17.23 -1.95
N ASP A 31 -2.33 -16.73 -2.27
CA ASP A 31 -2.67 -15.70 -3.26
C ASP A 31 -2.56 -14.28 -2.69
N SER A 32 -2.25 -14.11 -1.39
CA SER A 32 -2.01 -12.79 -0.77
C SER A 32 -0.64 -12.21 -1.13
N VAL A 33 0.00 -12.78 -2.15
CA VAL A 33 1.20 -12.27 -2.79
C VAL A 33 0.88 -12.31 -4.27
N LEU A 34 0.59 -11.14 -4.86
CA LEU A 34 0.41 -10.98 -6.30
C LEU A 34 1.43 -11.86 -7.04
N THR A 35 0.98 -12.57 -8.07
CA THR A 35 1.86 -13.36 -8.94
C THR A 35 3.01 -12.48 -9.47
N PRO A 36 4.15 -13.07 -9.88
CA PRO A 36 5.24 -12.32 -10.52
C PRO A 36 4.74 -11.33 -11.58
N SER A 37 3.88 -11.78 -12.49
CA SER A 37 3.27 -10.95 -13.53
C SER A 37 2.41 -9.82 -12.96
N GLN A 38 1.56 -10.10 -11.96
CA GLN A 38 0.73 -9.07 -11.33
C GLN A 38 1.57 -8.02 -10.58
N GLN A 39 2.72 -8.40 -10.00
CA GLN A 39 3.64 -7.44 -9.40
C GLN A 39 4.29 -6.53 -10.44
N ILE A 40 4.69 -7.10 -11.57
CA ILE A 40 5.23 -6.35 -12.71
C ILE A 40 4.16 -5.39 -13.25
N ASP A 41 2.93 -5.87 -13.47
CA ASP A 41 1.81 -5.04 -13.92
C ASP A 41 1.53 -3.89 -12.96
N ARG A 42 1.56 -4.14 -11.65
CA ARG A 42 1.38 -3.11 -10.62
C ARG A 42 2.44 -2.02 -10.70
N LEU A 43 3.71 -2.39 -10.86
CA LEU A 43 4.85 -1.47 -10.88
C LEU A 43 4.99 -0.73 -12.21
N LEU A 44 4.36 -1.22 -13.27
CA LEU A 44 4.42 -0.63 -14.61
C LEU A 44 3.07 -0.08 -15.11
N ARG A 45 2.01 -0.10 -14.29
CA ARG A 45 0.70 0.44 -14.65
C ARG A 45 0.77 1.93 -15.00
N GLN A 46 -0.25 2.42 -15.71
CA GLN A 46 -0.39 3.86 -15.95
C GLN A 46 -0.36 4.65 -14.62
N GLY A 47 0.47 5.68 -14.56
CA GLY A 47 0.70 6.47 -13.34
C GLY A 47 1.70 5.87 -12.36
N SER A 48 2.32 4.72 -12.67
CA SER A 48 3.40 4.14 -11.85
C SER A 48 4.55 5.10 -11.58
N MET A 49 4.82 6.05 -12.49
CA MET A 49 5.81 7.10 -12.27
C MET A 49 5.57 7.92 -11.00
N TYR A 50 4.31 8.07 -10.56
CA TYR A 50 3.95 8.80 -9.34
C TYR A 50 3.85 7.85 -8.13
N PHE A 51 3.25 6.67 -8.32
CA PHE A 51 3.15 5.67 -7.26
C PHE A 51 4.52 5.14 -6.81
N ASN A 52 5.45 4.98 -7.75
CA ASN A 52 6.78 4.43 -7.49
C ASN A 52 7.73 5.45 -6.82
N LEU A 53 7.32 6.71 -6.69
CA LEU A 53 8.05 7.70 -5.87
C LEU A 53 7.92 7.40 -4.38
N ASN A 54 6.80 6.78 -3.97
CA ASN A 54 6.57 6.38 -2.59
C ASN A 54 7.18 4.99 -2.34
N PRO A 55 8.27 4.87 -1.55
CA PRO A 55 8.94 3.60 -1.35
C PRO A 55 8.10 2.58 -0.56
N PHE A 56 7.18 3.05 0.30
CA PHE A 56 6.28 2.18 1.05
C PHE A 56 5.20 1.56 0.14
N GLU A 57 4.72 2.31 -0.85
CA GLU A 57 3.82 1.82 -1.90
C GLU A 57 4.51 0.74 -2.75
N VAL A 58 5.77 0.97 -3.12
CA VAL A 58 6.57 0.02 -3.93
C VAL A 58 6.86 -1.27 -3.17
N LEU A 59 7.26 -1.18 -1.90
CA LEU A 59 7.62 -2.37 -1.12
C LEU A 59 6.41 -3.05 -0.45
N LEU A 60 5.21 -2.47 -0.57
CA LEU A 60 3.98 -2.96 0.06
C LEU A 60 4.11 -3.09 1.59
N ILE A 61 4.66 -2.06 2.23
CA ILE A 61 4.89 -1.99 3.67
C ILE A 61 4.28 -0.72 4.25
N ASP A 62 4.09 -0.69 5.58
CA ASP A 62 3.62 0.50 6.28
C ASP A 62 4.79 1.48 6.56
N PRO A 63 4.54 2.79 6.67
CA PRO A 63 5.56 3.78 7.00
C PRO A 63 6.32 3.50 8.31
N ASP A 64 5.65 2.89 9.28
CA ASP A 64 6.22 2.56 10.59
C ASP A 64 6.97 1.21 10.61
N THR A 65 7.17 0.59 9.43
CA THR A 65 7.84 -0.71 9.31
C THR A 65 9.32 -0.61 9.70
N PRO A 66 9.83 -1.49 10.60
CA PRO A 66 11.22 -1.44 11.03
C PRO A 66 12.18 -1.86 9.91
N PRO A 67 13.44 -1.37 9.90
CA PRO A 67 14.42 -1.63 8.82
C PRO A 67 14.63 -3.11 8.47
N GLU A 68 14.59 -3.98 9.48
CA GLU A 68 14.72 -5.42 9.27
C GLU A 68 13.59 -6.00 8.43
N GLN A 69 12.37 -5.51 8.62
CA GLN A 69 11.21 -5.91 7.85
C GLN A 69 11.22 -5.29 6.44
N VAL A 70 11.74 -4.07 6.28
CA VAL A 70 11.99 -3.45 4.97
C VAL A 70 12.92 -4.33 4.13
N ARG A 71 14.04 -4.78 4.70
CA ARG A 71 14.98 -5.70 4.03
C ARG A 71 14.34 -7.04 3.65
N LYS A 72 13.42 -7.55 4.47
CA LYS A 72 12.69 -8.79 4.16
C LYS A 72 11.69 -8.59 3.02
N ALA A 73 10.95 -7.47 3.03
CA ALA A 73 10.01 -7.11 1.99
C ALA A 73 10.70 -6.92 0.63
N TYR A 74 11.83 -6.20 0.63
CA TYR A 74 12.68 -6.02 -0.56
C TYR A 74 13.12 -7.37 -1.14
N ARG A 75 13.76 -8.24 -0.34
CA ARG A 75 14.20 -9.56 -0.83
C ARG A 75 13.07 -10.37 -1.46
N LYS A 76 11.91 -10.40 -0.79
CA LYS A 76 10.73 -11.12 -1.29
C LYS A 76 10.26 -10.55 -2.63
N LEU A 77 10.13 -9.24 -2.73
CA LEU A 77 9.63 -8.59 -3.94
C LEU A 77 10.62 -8.66 -5.09
N SER A 78 11.91 -8.46 -4.83
CA SER A 78 13.00 -8.62 -5.80
C SER A 78 13.00 -10.00 -6.45
N ILE A 79 12.78 -11.07 -5.69
CA ILE A 79 12.69 -12.43 -6.23
C ILE A 79 11.48 -12.57 -7.16
N LEU A 80 10.34 -11.96 -6.83
CA LEU A 80 9.13 -12.04 -7.63
C LEU A 80 9.29 -11.32 -8.97
N VAL A 81 9.97 -10.17 -9.00
CA VAL A 81 10.11 -9.35 -10.22
C VAL A 81 11.45 -9.53 -10.93
N HIS A 82 12.31 -10.47 -10.50
CA HIS A 82 13.63 -10.66 -11.11
C HIS A 82 13.54 -11.10 -12.59
N PRO A 83 14.33 -10.53 -13.51
CA PRO A 83 14.28 -10.90 -14.94
C PRO A 83 14.55 -12.38 -15.20
N ASP A 84 15.51 -13.00 -14.49
CA ASP A 84 15.81 -14.44 -14.64
C ASP A 84 14.64 -15.36 -14.29
N LYS A 85 13.73 -14.92 -13.41
CA LYS A 85 12.54 -15.70 -13.02
C LYS A 85 11.33 -15.40 -13.89
N ASN A 86 11.40 -14.36 -14.70
CA ASN A 86 10.34 -13.85 -15.56
C ASN A 86 10.81 -13.82 -17.02
N GLU A 87 11.31 -14.96 -17.51
CA GLU A 87 11.99 -15.01 -18.80
C GLU A 87 11.12 -14.65 -20.02
N SER A 88 9.81 -14.85 -19.90
CA SER A 88 8.83 -14.45 -20.92
C SER A 88 8.55 -12.96 -20.96
N ASP A 89 8.97 -12.20 -19.94
CA ASP A 89 8.71 -10.77 -19.79
C ASP A 89 9.94 -10.03 -19.17
N LYS A 90 11.15 -10.36 -19.65
CA LYS A 90 12.42 -9.90 -19.06
C LYS A 90 12.52 -8.37 -18.99
N ASP A 91 12.10 -7.67 -20.04
CA ASP A 91 12.22 -6.21 -20.11
C ASP A 91 11.33 -5.52 -19.06
N ARG A 92 10.08 -5.97 -18.92
CA ARG A 92 9.18 -5.43 -17.91
C ARG A 92 9.60 -5.83 -16.50
N ALA A 93 10.06 -7.06 -16.32
CA ALA A 93 10.62 -7.53 -15.06
C ALA A 93 11.83 -6.67 -14.63
N GLN A 94 12.72 -6.33 -15.55
CA GLN A 94 13.87 -5.45 -15.29
C GLN A 94 13.42 -4.06 -14.81
N LEU A 95 12.48 -3.41 -15.51
CA LEU A 95 11.96 -2.10 -15.11
C LEU A 95 11.26 -2.15 -13.74
N ALA A 96 10.49 -3.22 -13.48
CA ALA A 96 9.84 -3.44 -12.19
C ALA A 96 10.87 -3.66 -11.07
N PHE A 97 11.93 -4.43 -11.34
CA PHE A 97 13.03 -4.67 -10.42
C PHE A 97 13.77 -3.38 -10.07
N GLU A 98 14.04 -2.52 -11.05
CA GLU A 98 14.66 -1.21 -10.83
C GLU A 98 13.81 -0.31 -9.93
N ALA A 99 12.49 -0.29 -10.12
CA ALA A 99 11.58 0.45 -9.24
C ALA A 99 11.67 -0.06 -7.79
N VAL A 100 11.66 -1.38 -7.59
CA VAL A 100 11.79 -2.03 -6.27
C VAL A 100 13.15 -1.72 -5.64
N HIS A 101 14.22 -1.77 -6.43
CA HIS A 101 15.57 -1.46 -5.96
C HIS A 101 15.72 0.00 -5.55
N LYS A 102 15.19 0.93 -6.34
CA LYS A 102 15.19 2.37 -6.02
C LYS A 102 14.45 2.65 -4.71
N ALA A 103 13.26 2.07 -4.53
CA ALA A 103 12.48 2.22 -3.31
C ALA A 103 13.22 1.69 -2.07
N TYR A 104 13.87 0.53 -2.20
CA TYR A 104 14.69 -0.01 -1.11
C TYR A 104 15.87 0.89 -0.77
N LYS A 105 16.60 1.38 -1.77
CA LYS A 105 17.75 2.26 -1.57
C LYS A 105 17.37 3.52 -0.76
N MET A 106 16.21 4.11 -1.06
CA MET A 106 15.70 5.27 -0.32
C MET A 106 15.41 5.00 1.15
N LEU A 107 15.11 3.74 1.51
CA LEU A 107 14.83 3.34 2.89
C LEU A 107 16.03 2.70 3.61
N ASP A 108 17.06 2.31 2.88
CA ASP A 108 18.28 1.70 3.43
C ASP A 108 19.38 2.75 3.70
N ASP A 109 19.43 3.80 2.88
CA ASP A 109 20.31 4.96 3.09
C ASP A 109 19.75 5.87 4.20
N GLU A 110 20.58 6.23 5.19
CA GLU A 110 20.14 6.95 6.38
C GLU A 110 19.59 8.36 6.05
N ASP A 111 20.27 9.10 5.18
CA ASP A 111 19.88 10.45 4.80
C ASP A 111 18.59 10.44 3.97
N GLN A 112 18.49 9.52 2.99
CA GLN A 112 17.26 9.39 2.20
C GLN A 112 16.11 8.88 3.05
N ARG A 113 16.36 7.98 4.00
CA ARG A 113 15.32 7.47 4.89
C ARG A 113 14.82 8.57 5.81
N ALA A 114 15.70 9.40 6.36
CA ALA A 114 15.30 10.55 7.16
C ALA A 114 14.37 11.49 6.38
N TYR A 115 14.74 11.82 5.14
CA TYR A 115 13.89 12.60 4.23
C TYR A 115 12.52 11.94 3.97
N VAL A 116 12.51 10.64 3.68
CA VAL A 116 11.26 9.90 3.46
C VAL A 116 10.37 9.89 4.72
N LEU A 117 10.96 9.78 5.90
CA LEU A 117 10.23 9.83 7.18
C LEU A 117 9.69 11.24 7.48
N GLU A 118 10.43 12.30 7.14
CA GLU A 118 9.91 13.67 7.21
C GLU A 118 8.66 13.84 6.34
N MET A 119 8.67 13.30 5.12
CA MET A 119 7.49 13.30 4.24
C MET A 119 6.31 12.50 4.82
N VAL A 120 6.58 11.46 5.60
CA VAL A 120 5.53 10.69 6.30
C VAL A 120 4.88 11.55 7.38
N GLU A 121 5.66 12.28 8.17
CA GLU A 121 5.13 13.17 9.20
C GLU A 121 4.33 14.33 8.59
N ASP A 122 4.81 14.93 7.50
CA ASP A 122 4.06 15.92 6.73
C ASP A 122 2.73 15.38 6.19
N ALA A 123 2.73 14.12 5.72
CA ALA A 123 1.52 13.48 5.22
C ALA A 123 0.52 13.19 6.35
N LYS A 124 0.99 12.76 7.53
CA LYS A 124 0.16 12.57 8.73
C LYS A 124 -0.47 13.90 9.15
N ALA A 125 0.32 14.97 9.27
CA ALA A 125 -0.18 16.28 9.65
C ALA A 125 -1.25 16.80 8.66
N LYS A 126 -1.01 16.67 7.35
CA LYS A 126 -2.01 17.05 6.33
C LYS A 126 -3.29 16.22 6.42
N LEU A 127 -3.14 14.91 6.64
CA LEU A 127 -4.28 14.03 6.78
C LEU A 127 -5.11 14.39 8.01
N ASP A 128 -4.47 14.61 9.16
CA ASP A 128 -5.15 14.95 10.41
C ASP A 128 -5.94 16.27 10.28
N MET A 129 -5.37 17.28 9.60
CA MET A 129 -6.09 18.51 9.25
C MET A 129 -7.32 18.23 8.37
N GLU A 130 -7.18 17.42 7.31
CA GLU A 130 -8.28 17.04 6.43
C GLU A 130 -9.38 16.28 7.19
N MET A 131 -9.00 15.38 8.11
CA MET A 131 -9.95 14.65 8.95
C MET A 131 -10.72 15.57 9.88
N GLU A 132 -10.06 16.54 10.52
CA GLU A 132 -10.72 17.49 11.41
C GLU A 132 -11.75 18.34 10.64
N GLU A 133 -11.41 18.77 9.43
CA GLU A 133 -12.34 19.47 8.54
C GLU A 133 -13.52 18.57 8.12
N LYS A 134 -13.25 17.32 7.71
CA LYS A 134 -14.30 16.34 7.39
C LYS A 134 -15.24 16.10 8.57
N ARG A 135 -14.72 15.95 9.79
CA ARG A 135 -15.53 15.80 11.01
C ARG A 135 -16.44 17.00 11.22
N LYS A 136 -15.93 18.23 11.08
CA LYS A 136 -16.74 19.46 11.19
C LYS A 136 -17.87 19.50 10.15
N VAL A 137 -17.60 19.06 8.92
CA VAL A 137 -18.61 19.01 7.85
C VAL A 137 -19.67 17.95 8.13
N VAL A 138 -19.25 16.75 8.51
CA VAL A 138 -20.12 15.60 8.80
C VAL A 138 -21.00 15.87 10.03
N GLN A 139 -20.46 16.52 11.06
CA GLN A 139 -21.21 16.98 12.23
C GLN A 139 -22.30 18.00 11.86
N ARG A 140 -22.01 18.94 10.93
CA ARG A 140 -23.03 19.87 10.39
C ARG A 140 -24.14 19.15 9.61
N GLN A 141 -23.87 17.95 9.10
CA GLN A 141 -24.84 17.10 8.40
C GLN A 141 -25.56 16.12 9.34
N GLY A 142 -25.36 16.23 10.66
CA GLY A 142 -25.99 15.36 11.66
C GLY A 142 -25.45 13.93 11.70
N LYS A 143 -24.21 13.72 11.22
CA LYS A 143 -23.49 12.46 11.32
C LYS A 143 -22.37 12.58 12.35
N ASP A 144 -22.08 11.50 13.07
CA ASP A 144 -21.16 11.51 14.21
C ASP A 144 -19.76 10.93 13.93
N SER A 145 -19.56 10.26 12.78
CA SER A 145 -18.31 9.57 12.45
C SER A 145 -17.89 9.77 10.99
N ILE A 146 -16.58 9.70 10.72
CA ILE A 146 -16.00 9.66 9.38
C ILE A 146 -15.58 8.23 9.02
N GLU A 147 -15.44 7.90 7.73
CA GLU A 147 -15.04 6.55 7.33
C GLU A 147 -13.62 6.21 7.83
N GLU A 148 -12.78 7.22 7.91
CA GLU A 148 -11.38 7.10 8.30
C GLU A 148 -11.16 7.10 9.82
N ASP A 149 -12.24 7.00 10.61
CA ASP A 149 -12.19 6.56 12.01
C ASP A 149 -11.75 5.09 12.14
N ASP A 150 -12.01 4.30 11.09
CA ASP A 150 -11.51 2.94 10.99
C ASP A 150 -9.99 2.91 10.76
N PRO A 151 -9.20 2.15 11.55
CA PRO A 151 -7.75 2.10 11.42
C PRO A 151 -7.22 1.59 10.06
N GLU A 152 -7.97 0.77 9.32
CA GLU A 152 -7.60 0.35 7.97
C GLU A 152 -7.83 1.48 6.97
N LYS A 153 -8.95 2.18 7.11
CA LYS A 153 -9.27 3.35 6.28
C LYS A 153 -8.31 4.51 6.52
N TYR A 154 -7.92 4.77 7.76
CA TYR A 154 -6.88 5.75 8.07
C TYR A 154 -5.55 5.40 7.41
N ARG A 155 -5.10 4.14 7.52
CA ARG A 155 -3.87 3.68 6.86
C ARG A 155 -3.93 3.84 5.34
N GLN A 156 -5.08 3.51 4.74
CA GLN A 156 -5.30 3.72 3.31
C GLN A 156 -5.26 5.20 2.94
N ALA A 157 -5.89 6.07 3.73
CA ALA A 157 -5.89 7.50 3.52
C ALA A 157 -4.47 8.09 3.64
N LEU A 158 -3.70 7.69 4.67
CA LEU A 158 -2.31 8.10 4.85
C LEU A 158 -1.44 7.70 3.66
N ARG A 159 -1.60 6.46 3.17
CA ARG A 159 -0.88 5.97 1.99
C ARG A 159 -1.19 6.80 0.74
N ASN A 160 -2.45 7.19 0.54
CA ASN A 160 -2.87 8.04 -0.57
C ASN A 160 -2.29 9.46 -0.44
N THR A 161 -2.40 10.06 0.74
CA THR A 161 -1.87 11.41 1.03
C THR A 161 -0.36 11.46 0.86
N LEU A 162 0.36 10.46 1.36
CA LEU A 162 1.81 10.35 1.20
C LEU A 162 2.20 10.24 -0.28
N THR A 163 1.52 9.39 -1.05
CA THR A 163 1.78 9.24 -2.49
C THR A 163 1.55 10.56 -3.24
N LYS A 164 0.49 11.29 -2.89
CA LYS A 164 0.21 12.62 -3.46
C LYS A 164 1.33 13.60 -3.13
N LEU A 165 1.84 13.59 -1.89
CA LEU A 165 2.92 14.46 -1.47
C LEU A 165 4.22 14.21 -2.25
N PHE A 166 4.60 12.94 -2.43
CA PHE A 166 5.73 12.55 -3.28
C PHE A 166 5.57 13.03 -4.73
N ALA A 167 4.39 12.85 -5.30
CA ALA A 167 4.09 13.33 -6.65
C ALA A 167 4.17 14.86 -6.76
N ASP A 168 3.62 15.59 -5.79
CA ASP A 168 3.64 17.06 -5.77
C ASP A 168 5.07 17.61 -5.68
N VAL A 169 5.94 16.99 -4.88
CA VAL A 169 7.35 17.36 -4.77
C VAL A 169 8.08 17.14 -6.08
N GLU A 170 7.92 15.98 -6.70
CA GLU A 170 8.57 15.66 -7.99
C GLU A 170 8.09 16.60 -9.11
N MET A 171 6.78 16.89 -9.16
CA MET A 171 6.21 17.82 -10.14
C MET A 171 6.72 19.25 -9.95
N LYS A 172 6.87 19.71 -8.69
CA LYS A 172 7.47 21.02 -8.39
C LYS A 172 8.94 21.07 -8.80
N LYS A 173 9.71 20.01 -8.54
CA LYS A 173 11.10 19.90 -8.94
C LYS A 173 11.25 19.98 -10.46
N LYS A 174 10.48 19.19 -11.20
CA LYS A 174 10.49 19.20 -12.67
C LYS A 174 10.13 20.57 -13.25
N LYS A 175 9.10 21.22 -12.69
CA LYS A 175 8.68 22.56 -13.11
C LYS A 175 9.77 23.62 -12.87
N LEU A 176 10.53 23.49 -11.78
CA LEU A 176 11.66 24.38 -11.49
C LEU A 176 12.80 24.16 -12.48
N GLU A 177 13.14 22.90 -12.76
CA GLU A 177 14.18 22.54 -13.74
C GLU A 177 13.84 23.03 -15.16
N GLU A 178 12.58 22.89 -15.59
CA GLU A 178 12.11 23.40 -16.88
C GLU A 178 12.21 24.93 -16.97
N ARG A 179 11.87 25.65 -15.88
CA ARG A 179 12.01 27.11 -15.82
C ARG A 179 13.47 27.52 -15.94
N ASP A 180 14.35 26.90 -15.15
CA ASP A 180 15.78 27.21 -15.14
C ASP A 180 16.45 26.89 -16.49
N GLN A 181 15.96 25.88 -17.22
CA GLN A 181 16.40 25.59 -18.60
C GLN A 181 15.87 26.61 -19.61
N SER A 182 14.66 27.13 -19.42
CA SER A 182 14.08 28.15 -20.30
C SER A 182 14.69 29.55 -20.11
N GLU A 183 15.33 29.78 -18.96
CA GLU A 183 16.01 31.03 -18.60
C GLU A 183 17.52 31.02 -18.93
N ARG A 184 18.05 29.90 -19.46
CA ARG A 184 19.45 29.73 -19.92
C ARG A 184 19.56 29.84 -21.43
#